data_AF-A0AAW1M892-F1
#
_entry.id   AF-A0AAW1M892-F1
#
_cell.length_a   1.000
_cell.length_b   1.000
_cell.length_c   1.000
_cell.angle_alpha   90.00
_cell.angle_beta   90.00
_cell.angle_gamma   90.00
#
_symmetry.space_group_name_H-M   'P 1'
#
loop_
_entity.id
_entity.type
_entity.pdbx_description
1 polymer ?
#
loop_
_entity_poly.entity_id
_entity_poly.type
_entity_poly.pdbx_seq_one_letter_code
_entity_poly.pdbx_strand_id
1 'polypeptide(L)'
;MGWWQNADGEIRVLIAPDTGVSERGAGHLLSLRHPKSGNATSYLFIDDGLQELQWFKQSYGSWFLGDYVCEDGSIYTSTPVDPVFIMLPIFEDARMKKGQDPGKFRQLDEIMYIDGYPAYQHLLAIAEKSMSVVCEVKEIGSTKFFRLDDSKVLAWLCVKVERLKQTLLALDKNYAAQDEKRTLAEVVLILGEYLRDEPWMELLCNYLRLDLKELTTKVGDQYSSTPDTVPQSFNQENGAAKSSDKKVGKTGRQAKKLKPDTNSHSIKDMFTRATRSRSKPT
;
A
#
# COMPACT_ATOMS: atom_id res chain seq x y z
N MET A 1 9.15 19.80 9.19
CA MET A 1 8.90 18.50 9.84
C MET A 1 7.45 18.48 10.27
N GLY A 2 6.54 18.08 9.37
CA GLY A 2 5.13 17.88 9.68
C GLY A 2 4.98 16.51 10.33
N TRP A 3 4.50 16.48 11.57
CA TRP A 3 4.26 15.23 12.29
C TRP A 3 2.83 14.79 12.00
N TRP A 4 2.69 13.54 11.55
CA TRP A 4 1.40 12.90 11.39
C TRP A 4 1.13 12.00 12.58
N GLN A 5 -0.06 12.12 13.15
CA GLN A 5 -0.48 11.35 14.30
C GLN A 5 -1.61 10.43 13.82
N ASN A 6 -1.38 9.11 13.84
CA ASN A 6 -2.46 8.14 13.60
C ASN A 6 -3.51 8.24 14.72
N ALA A 7 -4.70 7.68 14.48
CA ALA A 7 -5.82 7.70 15.43
C ALA A 7 -5.46 7.16 16.83
N ASP A 8 -4.40 6.36 16.94
CA ASP A 8 -3.92 5.73 18.16
C ASP A 8 -2.82 6.53 18.89
N GLY A 9 -2.40 7.68 18.36
CA GLY A 9 -1.31 8.49 18.94
C GLY A 9 0.11 7.96 18.68
N GLU A 10 0.23 6.76 18.12
CA GLU A 10 1.50 6.08 17.93
C GLU A 10 2.35 6.69 16.80
N ILE A 11 3.64 6.93 17.11
CA ILE A 11 4.62 7.46 16.17
C ILE A 11 5.13 6.32 15.28
N ARG A 12 5.07 6.51 13.96
CA ARG A 12 5.66 5.61 12.96
C ARG A 12 6.71 6.33 12.13
N VAL A 13 7.70 5.58 11.66
CA VAL A 13 8.75 6.09 10.77
C VAL A 13 8.37 5.76 9.33
N LEU A 14 8.22 6.80 8.50
CA LEU A 14 7.90 6.69 7.08
C LEU A 14 9.02 7.32 6.24
N ILE A 15 9.53 6.56 5.28
CA ILE A 15 10.34 7.08 4.16
C ILE A 15 9.37 7.37 3.02
N ALA A 16 9.27 8.63 2.62
CA ALA A 16 8.43 9.08 1.51
C ALA A 16 9.22 10.02 0.58
N PRO A 17 8.83 10.13 -0.70
CA PRO A 17 9.41 11.11 -1.62
C PRO A 17 9.31 12.54 -1.06
N ASP A 18 10.39 13.32 -1.21
CA ASP A 18 10.38 14.73 -0.84
C ASP A 18 9.59 15.53 -1.88
N THR A 19 8.41 16.00 -1.50
CA THR A 19 7.52 16.76 -2.38
C THR A 19 7.73 18.27 -2.29
N GLY A 20 8.73 18.73 -1.54
CA GLY A 20 8.97 20.14 -1.30
C GLY A 20 7.86 20.77 -0.43
N VAL A 21 8.17 21.93 0.14
CA VAL A 21 7.25 22.65 1.04
C VAL A 21 6.17 23.38 0.22
N SER A 22 5.26 22.62 -0.38
CA SER A 22 4.02 23.19 -0.90
C SER A 22 2.99 23.16 0.24
N GLU A 23 2.24 24.23 0.46
CA GLU A 23 1.25 24.35 1.55
C GLU A 23 0.09 23.33 1.45
N ARG A 24 0.02 22.57 0.35
CA ARG A 24 -0.83 21.37 0.15
C ARG A 24 -0.20 20.06 0.63
N GLY A 25 0.99 20.11 1.21
CA GLY A 25 1.94 19.00 1.37
C GLY A 25 1.62 17.97 2.45
N ALA A 26 0.35 17.79 2.76
CA ALA A 26 -0.10 16.86 3.76
C ALA A 26 -0.88 15.72 3.06
N GLY A 27 -0.15 14.74 2.49
CA GLY A 27 -0.73 13.57 1.83
C GLY A 27 -1.89 12.92 2.57
N HIS A 28 -2.85 12.37 1.82
CA HIS A 28 -4.03 11.73 2.39
C HIS A 28 -3.88 10.22 2.39
N LEU A 29 -4.09 9.59 3.55
CA LEU A 29 -4.17 8.14 3.61
C LEU A 29 -5.55 7.67 3.13
N LEU A 30 -5.56 6.79 2.14
CA LEU A 30 -6.75 6.21 1.53
C LEU A 30 -6.82 4.72 1.86
N SER A 31 -7.95 4.27 2.39
CA SER A 31 -8.24 2.83 2.50
C SER A 31 -8.91 2.35 1.21
N LEU A 32 -8.19 1.54 0.43
CA LEU A 32 -8.64 0.97 -0.84
C LEU A 32 -8.58 -0.57 -0.77
N ARG A 33 -8.98 -1.25 -1.85
CA ARG A 33 -8.87 -2.72 -1.92
C ARG A 33 -7.52 -3.09 -2.54
N HIS A 34 -6.83 -4.05 -1.94
CA HIS A 34 -5.66 -4.67 -2.55
C HIS A 34 -6.07 -5.33 -3.89
N PRO A 35 -5.34 -5.09 -4.98
CA PRO A 35 -5.82 -5.47 -6.31
C PRO A 35 -5.89 -6.98 -6.57
N LYS A 36 -5.06 -7.77 -5.87
CA LYS A 36 -5.10 -9.25 -5.93
C LYS A 36 -6.10 -9.86 -4.95
N SER A 37 -6.08 -9.44 -3.69
CA SER A 37 -6.78 -10.12 -2.60
C SER A 37 -8.12 -9.47 -2.23
N GLY A 38 -8.36 -8.23 -2.64
CA GLY A 38 -9.56 -7.47 -2.29
C GLY A 38 -9.60 -6.95 -0.84
N ASN A 39 -8.61 -7.29 -0.01
CA ASN A 39 -8.53 -6.87 1.39
C ASN A 39 -8.31 -5.35 1.50
N ALA A 40 -8.75 -4.75 2.61
CA ALA A 40 -8.49 -3.34 2.88
C ALA A 40 -6.98 -3.09 2.99
N THR A 41 -6.47 -2.10 2.26
CA THR A 41 -5.05 -1.73 2.25
C THR A 41 -4.93 -0.21 2.18
N SER A 42 -3.93 0.31 2.88
CA SER A 42 -3.68 1.74 2.98
C SER A 42 -2.75 2.22 1.87
N TYR A 43 -3.16 3.27 1.19
CA TYR A 43 -2.40 3.96 0.15
C TYR A 43 -2.22 5.42 0.54
N LEU A 44 -1.12 6.02 0.12
CA LEU A 44 -0.82 7.42 0.35
C LEU A 44 -1.05 8.21 -0.94
N PHE A 45 -1.99 9.14 -0.90
CA PHE A 45 -2.32 10.01 -2.02
C PHE A 45 -1.67 11.38 -1.83
N ILE A 46 -0.69 11.71 -2.67
CA ILE A 46 0.10 12.94 -2.62
C ILE A 46 0.31 13.46 -4.03
N ASP A 47 0.10 14.77 -4.25
CA ASP A 47 0.38 15.46 -5.52
C ASP A 47 -0.21 14.78 -6.75
N ASP A 48 -1.49 14.38 -6.67
CA ASP A 48 -2.20 13.62 -7.71
C ASP A 48 -1.56 12.26 -8.08
N GLY A 49 -0.62 11.78 -7.26
CA GLY A 49 0.02 10.48 -7.34
C GLY A 49 -0.46 9.53 -6.24
N LEU A 50 -0.61 8.26 -6.60
CA LEU A 50 -0.89 7.19 -5.64
C LEU A 50 0.40 6.47 -5.27
N GLN A 51 0.64 6.33 -3.98
CA GLN A 51 1.76 5.57 -3.44
C GLN A 51 1.23 4.41 -2.60
N GLU A 52 1.81 3.24 -2.78
CA GLU A 52 1.58 2.10 -1.89
C GLU A 52 2.46 2.22 -0.65
N LEU A 53 1.97 1.67 0.46
CA LEU A 53 2.74 1.60 1.70
C LEU A 53 3.24 0.18 1.90
N GLN A 54 4.55 0.04 1.88
CA GLN A 54 5.23 -1.18 2.30
C GLN A 54 5.81 -0.95 3.69
N TRP A 55 5.94 -2.02 4.47
CA TRP A 55 6.53 -1.96 5.80
C TRP A 55 7.45 -3.13 6.03
N PHE A 56 8.47 -2.89 6.85
CA PHE A 56 9.42 -3.89 7.29
C PHE A 56 9.65 -3.73 8.79
N LYS A 57 9.78 -4.86 9.49
CA LYS A 57 10.11 -4.89 10.92
C LYS A 57 11.13 -5.97 11.20
N GLN A 58 12.27 -5.56 11.73
CA GLN A 58 13.26 -6.48 12.25
C GLN A 58 12.90 -6.89 13.68
N SER A 59 13.08 -8.16 14.02
CA SER A 59 12.88 -8.65 15.39
C SER A 59 13.75 -7.88 16.38
N TYR A 60 13.16 -7.51 17.51
CA TYR A 60 13.83 -6.77 18.60
C TYR A 60 14.38 -5.38 18.18
N GLY A 61 13.80 -4.77 17.12
CA GLY A 61 14.12 -3.40 16.71
C GLY A 61 13.35 -2.34 17.50
N SER A 62 13.94 -1.15 17.67
CA SER A 62 13.27 0.06 18.18
C SER A 62 13.93 1.31 17.58
N TRP A 63 13.20 2.41 17.52
CA TRP A 63 13.71 3.70 17.02
C TRP A 63 13.93 4.69 18.16
N PHE A 64 15.06 5.38 18.16
CA PHE A 64 15.27 6.57 18.99
C PHE A 64 14.96 7.83 18.18
N LEU A 65 13.90 8.53 18.58
CA LEU A 65 13.35 9.70 17.89
C LEU A 65 13.49 10.92 18.81
N GLY A 66 14.66 11.57 18.75
CA GLY A 66 15.00 12.64 19.68
C GLY A 66 15.05 12.14 21.12
N ASP A 67 14.18 12.67 21.99
CA ASP A 67 14.07 12.28 23.41
C ASP A 67 13.15 11.07 23.67
N TYR A 68 12.54 10.52 22.62
CA TYR A 68 11.55 9.45 22.68
C TYR A 68 12.07 8.14 22.10
N VAL A 69 11.54 7.04 22.62
CA VAL A 69 11.74 5.69 22.06
C VAL A 69 10.44 5.21 21.44
N CYS A 70 10.48 4.79 20.18
CA CYS A 70 9.41 4.07 19.51
C CYS A 70 9.74 2.57 19.53
N GLU A 71 9.02 1.83 20.36
CA GLU A 71 9.24 0.40 20.61
C GLU A 71 8.92 -0.49 19.41
N ASP A 72 8.05 -0.03 18.51
CA ASP A 72 7.60 -0.84 17.38
C ASP A 72 8.74 -1.20 16.42
N GLY A 73 9.69 -0.28 16.22
CA GLY A 73 10.88 -0.52 15.39
C GLY A 73 10.60 -0.77 13.91
N SER A 74 9.34 -0.71 13.47
CA SER A 74 8.99 -0.87 12.06
C SER A 74 9.39 0.38 11.26
N ILE A 75 9.64 0.17 9.98
CA ILE A 75 9.84 1.24 9.01
C ILE A 75 8.85 1.05 7.87
N TYR A 76 8.21 2.16 7.52
CA TYR A 76 7.32 2.23 6.38
C TYR A 76 8.04 2.92 5.22
N THR A 77 7.76 2.48 4.02
CA THR A 77 8.24 3.09 2.78
C THR A 77 7.05 3.33 1.88
N SER A 78 6.92 4.55 1.34
CA SER A 78 5.94 4.85 0.32
C SER A 78 6.58 4.85 -1.07
N THR A 79 6.04 4.02 -1.96
CA THR A 79 6.55 3.86 -3.33
C THR A 79 5.43 4.16 -4.33
N PRO A 80 5.72 4.85 -5.45
CA PRO A 80 4.71 5.09 -6.48
C PRO A 80 4.15 3.76 -7.02
N VAL A 81 2.82 3.65 -7.09
CA VAL A 81 2.12 2.50 -7.68
C VAL A 81 1.37 2.94 -8.93
N ASP A 82 1.34 2.08 -9.97
CA ASP A 82 0.52 2.37 -11.14
C ASP A 82 -0.97 2.23 -10.78
N PRO A 83 -1.77 3.31 -10.90
CA PRO A 83 -3.19 3.30 -10.55
C PRO A 83 -4.01 2.27 -11.33
N VAL A 84 -3.56 1.86 -12.52
CA VAL A 84 -4.25 0.83 -13.32
C VAL A 84 -4.34 -0.48 -12.55
N PHE A 85 -3.32 -0.90 -11.79
CA PHE A 85 -3.42 -2.14 -10.99
C PHE A 85 -4.56 -2.05 -9.97
N ILE A 86 -4.69 -0.92 -9.29
CA ILE A 86 -5.71 -0.70 -8.25
C ILE A 86 -7.12 -0.67 -8.85
N MET A 87 -7.26 -0.07 -10.04
CA MET A 87 -8.55 0.11 -10.71
C MET A 87 -8.97 -1.10 -11.56
N LEU A 88 -8.03 -1.93 -12.00
CA LEU A 88 -8.29 -3.08 -12.86
C LEU A 88 -9.38 -4.03 -12.31
N PRO A 89 -9.33 -4.51 -11.06
CA PRO A 89 -10.39 -5.38 -10.53
C PRO A 89 -11.74 -4.65 -10.44
N ILE A 90 -11.73 -3.35 -10.16
CA ILE A 90 -12.95 -2.53 -10.06
C ILE A 90 -13.64 -2.44 -11.43
N PHE A 91 -12.88 -2.15 -12.48
CA PHE A 91 -13.41 -2.04 -13.84
C PHE A 91 -13.80 -3.41 -14.41
N GLU A 92 -13.09 -4.47 -14.04
CA GLU A 92 -13.46 -5.84 -14.37
C GLU A 92 -14.83 -6.20 -13.80
N ASP A 93 -15.06 -5.93 -12.52
CA ASP A 93 -16.33 -6.23 -11.87
C ASP A 93 -17.45 -5.30 -12.40
N ALA A 94 -17.13 -4.04 -12.66
CA ALA A 94 -18.11 -3.04 -13.12
C ALA A 94 -18.60 -3.26 -14.56
N ARG A 95 -17.80 -3.89 -15.44
CA ARG A 95 -18.19 -4.12 -16.85
C ARG A 95 -19.30 -5.16 -16.99
N MET A 96 -19.63 -5.91 -15.94
CA MET A 96 -20.69 -6.93 -15.93
C MET A 96 -20.57 -7.93 -17.08
N LYS A 97 -19.34 -8.40 -17.36
CA LYS A 97 -19.04 -9.37 -18.42
C LYS A 97 -19.87 -10.65 -18.23
N LYS A 98 -20.41 -11.22 -19.32
CA LYS A 98 -21.12 -12.50 -19.31
C LYS A 98 -20.68 -13.38 -20.48
N GLY A 99 -19.95 -14.45 -20.18
CA GLY A 99 -19.42 -15.34 -21.21
C GLY A 99 -18.53 -14.57 -22.21
N GLN A 100 -18.91 -14.61 -23.49
CA GLN A 100 -18.19 -13.92 -24.57
C GLN A 100 -18.62 -12.46 -24.77
N ASP A 101 -19.62 -11.96 -24.04
CA ASP A 101 -20.01 -10.56 -24.11
C ASP A 101 -18.92 -9.69 -23.43
N PRO A 102 -18.27 -8.75 -24.14
CA PRO A 102 -17.29 -7.81 -23.57
C PRO A 102 -17.85 -6.93 -22.44
N GLY A 103 -19.17 -6.90 -22.25
CA GLY A 103 -19.82 -6.19 -21.16
C GLY A 103 -20.24 -4.77 -21.53
N LYS A 104 -20.60 -4.01 -20.50
CA LYS A 104 -21.30 -2.72 -20.64
C LYS A 104 -20.36 -1.53 -20.46
N PHE A 105 -20.67 -0.47 -21.22
CA PHE A 105 -20.13 0.86 -21.00
C PHE A 105 -20.80 1.49 -19.79
N ARG A 106 -20.00 2.03 -18.86
CA ARG A 106 -20.51 2.71 -17.65
C ARG A 106 -19.76 4.01 -17.40
N GLN A 107 -20.41 4.93 -16.69
CA GLN A 107 -19.79 6.19 -16.30
C GLN A 107 -18.75 5.96 -15.21
N LEU A 108 -17.73 6.82 -15.18
CA LEU A 108 -16.65 6.69 -14.21
C LEU A 108 -17.14 6.80 -12.77
N ASP A 109 -18.05 7.74 -12.49
CA ASP A 109 -18.63 7.94 -11.16
C ASP A 109 -19.36 6.69 -10.65
N GLU A 110 -20.06 5.99 -11.56
CA GLU A 110 -20.74 4.73 -11.23
C GLU A 110 -19.76 3.58 -10.98
N ILE A 111 -18.67 3.50 -11.75
CA ILE A 111 -17.65 2.45 -11.60
C ILE A 111 -16.92 2.61 -10.27
N MET A 112 -16.62 3.86 -9.88
CA MET A 112 -15.83 4.19 -8.70
C MET A 112 -16.68 4.30 -7.42
N TYR A 113 -17.98 4.05 -7.50
CA TYR A 113 -18.86 3.94 -6.34
C TYR A 113 -18.81 2.51 -5.77
N ILE A 114 -17.91 2.29 -4.82
CA ILE A 114 -17.68 0.98 -4.20
C ILE A 114 -18.16 0.99 -2.76
N ASP A 115 -19.09 0.09 -2.45
CA ASP A 115 -19.63 -0.06 -1.11
C ASP A 115 -18.53 -0.40 -0.09
N GLY A 116 -18.54 0.30 1.05
CA GLY A 116 -17.51 0.25 2.08
C GLY A 116 -16.19 0.96 1.77
N TYR A 117 -16.00 1.52 0.57
CA TYR A 117 -14.74 2.17 0.16
C TYR A 117 -14.99 3.52 -0.52
N PRO A 118 -15.37 4.58 0.22
CA PRO A 118 -15.63 5.91 -0.36
C PRO A 118 -14.37 6.57 -0.92
N ALA A 119 -13.17 6.14 -0.50
CA ALA A 119 -11.90 6.73 -0.88
C ALA A 119 -11.59 6.65 -2.39
N TYR A 120 -12.24 5.75 -3.13
CA TYR A 120 -12.11 5.68 -4.59
C TYR A 120 -12.59 6.95 -5.31
N GLN A 121 -13.49 7.72 -4.70
CA GLN A 121 -13.96 9.00 -5.25
C GLN A 121 -12.83 10.03 -5.37
N HIS A 122 -11.81 9.96 -4.50
CA HIS A 122 -10.62 10.82 -4.61
C HIS A 122 -9.74 10.48 -5.82
N LEU A 123 -9.95 9.31 -6.45
CA LEU A 123 -9.15 8.83 -7.56
C LEU A 123 -9.80 9.09 -8.93
N LEU A 124 -10.96 9.73 -9.01
CA LEU A 124 -11.69 9.97 -10.27
C LEU A 124 -10.81 10.62 -11.35
N ALA A 125 -10.11 11.71 -11.01
CA ALA A 125 -9.26 12.42 -11.96
C ALA A 125 -8.06 11.59 -12.47
N ILE A 126 -7.51 10.72 -11.61
CA ILE A 126 -6.44 9.80 -11.99
C ILE A 126 -7.01 8.71 -12.89
N ALA A 127 -8.15 8.13 -12.48
CA ALA A 127 -8.81 7.03 -13.17
C ALA A 127 -9.21 7.41 -14.59
N GLU A 128 -9.73 8.63 -14.80
CA GLU A 128 -10.10 9.11 -16.14
C GLU A 128 -8.89 9.10 -17.09
N LYS A 129 -7.71 9.49 -16.58
CA LYS A 129 -6.46 9.52 -17.35
C LYS A 129 -5.89 8.13 -17.54
N SER A 130 -5.68 7.37 -16.47
CA SER A 130 -4.97 6.10 -16.48
C SER A 130 -5.77 4.99 -17.18
N MET A 131 -7.10 4.94 -16.97
CA MET A 131 -7.92 3.84 -17.48
C MET A 131 -8.18 3.94 -18.98
N SER A 132 -7.95 5.09 -19.61
CA SER A 132 -8.01 5.22 -21.08
C SER A 132 -7.05 4.27 -21.83
N VAL A 133 -5.96 3.84 -21.17
CA VAL A 133 -4.97 2.91 -21.73
C VAL A 133 -5.51 1.49 -21.85
N VAL A 134 -6.35 1.07 -20.90
CA VAL A 134 -6.87 -0.31 -20.81
C VAL A 134 -8.36 -0.44 -21.13
N CYS A 135 -9.08 0.68 -21.25
CA CYS A 135 -10.49 0.72 -21.58
C CYS A 135 -10.76 1.19 -23.01
N GLU A 136 -11.88 0.75 -23.57
CA GLU A 136 -12.59 1.49 -24.60
C GLU A 136 -13.34 2.66 -23.96
N VAL A 137 -13.20 3.85 -24.55
CA VAL A 137 -13.84 5.07 -24.08
C VAL A 137 -14.79 5.56 -25.17
N LYS A 138 -16.05 5.79 -24.82
CA LYS A 138 -17.05 6.41 -25.68
C LYS A 138 -17.51 7.71 -25.05
N GLU A 139 -17.63 8.74 -25.85
CA GLU A 139 -18.07 10.06 -25.40
C GLU A 139 -19.42 10.38 -26.04
N ILE A 140 -20.40 10.74 -25.20
CA ILE A 140 -21.74 11.16 -25.63
C ILE A 140 -22.02 12.48 -24.92
N GLY A 141 -22.06 13.57 -25.70
CA GLY A 141 -22.15 14.92 -25.14
C GLY A 141 -20.88 15.26 -24.36
N SER A 142 -21.02 15.62 -23.08
CA SER A 142 -19.92 15.93 -22.17
C SER A 142 -19.57 14.78 -21.23
N THR A 143 -20.10 13.58 -21.47
CA THR A 143 -19.95 12.43 -20.57
C THR A 143 -19.21 11.29 -21.25
N LYS A 144 -18.18 10.78 -20.57
CA LYS A 144 -17.40 9.64 -21.00
C LYS A 144 -17.89 8.36 -20.33
N PHE A 145 -17.96 7.30 -21.12
CA PHE A 145 -18.31 5.97 -20.70
C PHE A 145 -17.12 5.05 -20.98
N PHE A 146 -16.80 4.21 -20.00
CA PHE A 146 -15.66 3.31 -20.03
C PHE A 146 -16.16 1.87 -20.07
N ARG A 147 -15.45 1.03 -20.81
CA ARG A 147 -15.56 -0.43 -20.77
C ARG A 147 -14.18 -1.03 -20.85
N LEU A 148 -13.84 -1.93 -19.94
CA LEU A 148 -12.54 -2.60 -19.94
C LEU A 148 -12.39 -3.51 -21.16
N ASP A 149 -11.23 -3.43 -21.83
CA ASP A 149 -10.91 -4.23 -23.01
C ASP A 149 -9.77 -5.21 -22.73
N ASP A 150 -10.02 -6.51 -22.93
CA ASP A 150 -9.07 -7.58 -22.59
C ASP A 150 -7.77 -7.47 -23.41
N SER A 151 -7.87 -7.06 -24.68
CA SER A 151 -6.70 -6.96 -25.57
C SER A 151 -5.79 -5.80 -25.16
N LYS A 152 -6.38 -4.66 -24.78
CA LYS A 152 -5.65 -3.50 -24.24
C LYS A 152 -5.01 -3.81 -22.89
N VAL A 153 -5.72 -4.51 -22.00
CA VAL A 153 -5.14 -4.94 -20.71
C VAL A 153 -3.94 -5.85 -20.96
N LEU A 154 -4.06 -6.85 -21.84
CA LEU A 154 -2.95 -7.75 -22.17
C LEU A 154 -1.76 -6.99 -22.78
N ALA A 155 -2.01 -6.09 -23.74
CA ALA A 155 -0.96 -5.26 -24.33
C ALA A 155 -0.25 -4.39 -23.27
N TRP A 156 -1.01 -3.79 -22.35
CA TRP A 156 -0.46 -3.03 -21.23
C TRP A 156 0.38 -3.91 -20.29
N LEU A 157 -0.09 -5.12 -19.95
CA LEU A 157 0.67 -6.08 -19.14
C LEU A 157 1.99 -6.48 -19.80
N CYS A 158 2.01 -6.71 -21.11
CA CYS A 158 3.24 -7.01 -21.85
C CYS A 158 4.26 -5.86 -21.76
N VAL A 159 3.80 -4.61 -21.84
CA VAL A 159 4.66 -3.44 -21.64
C VAL A 159 5.20 -3.38 -20.20
N LYS A 160 4.39 -3.76 -19.20
CA LYS A 160 4.83 -3.85 -17.79
C LYS A 160 5.89 -4.92 -17.59
N VAL A 161 5.70 -6.10 -18.18
CA VAL A 161 6.68 -7.19 -18.15
C VAL A 161 8.01 -6.73 -18.72
N GLU A 162 8.01 -6.13 -19.91
CA GLU A 162 9.26 -5.69 -20.54
C GLU A 162 9.95 -4.60 -19.73
N ARG A 163 9.20 -3.60 -19.24
CA ARG A 163 9.77 -2.53 -18.40
C ARG A 163 10.37 -3.08 -17.10
N LEU A 164 9.69 -4.02 -16.45
CA LEU A 164 10.18 -4.62 -15.20
C LEU A 164 11.42 -5.49 -15.47
N LYS A 165 11.42 -6.30 -16.53
CA LYS A 165 12.58 -7.07 -16.97
C LYS A 165 13.82 -6.19 -17.16
N GLN A 166 13.69 -5.08 -17.90
CA GLN A 166 14.79 -4.14 -18.11
C GLN A 166 15.26 -3.49 -16.81
N THR A 167 14.32 -3.21 -15.89
CA THR A 167 14.64 -2.63 -14.59
C THR A 167 15.43 -3.60 -13.71
N LEU A 168 15.04 -4.88 -13.66
CA LEU A 168 15.75 -5.91 -12.90
C LEU A 168 17.18 -6.10 -13.42
N LEU A 169 17.35 -6.16 -14.75
CA LEU A 169 18.66 -6.27 -15.39
C LEU A 169 19.58 -5.07 -15.08
N ALA A 170 19.01 -3.88 -14.91
CA ALA A 170 19.77 -2.68 -14.57
C ALA A 170 20.14 -2.60 -13.07
N LEU A 171 19.29 -3.13 -12.19
CA LEU A 171 19.47 -3.04 -10.73
C LEU A 171 20.41 -4.11 -10.19
N ASP A 172 20.36 -5.35 -10.72
CA ASP A 172 21.23 -6.43 -10.27
C ASP A 172 21.89 -7.14 -11.45
N LYS A 173 23.23 -7.08 -11.46
CA LYS A 173 24.08 -7.70 -12.49
C LYS A 173 23.99 -9.23 -12.47
N ASN A 174 23.50 -9.84 -11.39
CA ASN A 174 23.26 -11.27 -11.32
C ASN A 174 22.21 -11.73 -12.34
N TYR A 175 21.26 -10.87 -12.72
CA TYR A 175 20.27 -11.16 -13.76
C TYR A 175 20.88 -11.31 -15.16
N ALA A 176 22.07 -10.74 -15.41
CA ALA A 176 22.75 -10.88 -16.70
C ALA A 176 23.27 -12.30 -16.95
N ALA A 177 23.48 -13.10 -15.89
CA ALA A 177 23.90 -14.49 -15.98
C ALA A 177 22.73 -15.49 -15.94
N GLN A 178 21.50 -15.01 -15.76
CA GLN A 178 20.31 -15.82 -15.59
C GLN A 178 19.63 -16.13 -16.93
N ASP A 179 19.06 -17.34 -17.03
CA ASP A 179 18.26 -17.73 -18.19
C ASP A 179 17.04 -16.81 -18.37
N GLU A 180 16.77 -16.41 -19.62
CA GLU A 180 15.71 -15.44 -19.94
C GLU A 180 14.34 -15.92 -19.46
N LYS A 181 14.05 -17.23 -19.56
CA LYS A 181 12.78 -17.81 -19.09
C LYS A 181 12.64 -17.66 -17.58
N ARG A 182 13.74 -17.79 -16.82
CA ARG A 182 13.73 -17.62 -15.37
C ARG A 182 13.55 -16.15 -14.97
N THR A 183 14.20 -15.22 -15.67
CA THR A 183 13.96 -13.79 -15.44
C THR A 183 12.51 -13.40 -15.74
N LEU A 184 11.94 -13.91 -16.84
CA LEU A 184 10.52 -13.70 -17.15
C LEU A 184 9.59 -14.29 -16.08
N ALA A 185 9.91 -15.48 -15.57
CA ALA A 185 9.19 -16.09 -14.46
C ALA A 185 9.14 -15.19 -13.22
N GLU A 186 10.28 -14.64 -12.79
CA GLU A 186 10.36 -13.73 -11.65
C GLU A 186 9.59 -12.42 -11.89
N VAL A 187 9.69 -11.85 -13.08
CA VAL A 187 8.93 -10.66 -13.49
C VAL A 187 7.42 -10.91 -13.37
N VAL A 188 6.94 -12.05 -13.85
CA VAL A 188 5.53 -12.42 -13.78
C VAL A 188 5.09 -12.64 -12.33
N LEU A 189 5.92 -13.24 -11.48
CA LEU A 189 5.63 -13.40 -10.05
C LEU A 189 5.48 -12.05 -9.34
N ILE A 190 6.38 -11.10 -9.60
CA ILE A 190 6.31 -9.75 -9.02
C ILE A 190 5.01 -9.04 -9.46
N LEU A 191 4.67 -9.09 -10.75
CA LEU A 191 3.41 -8.54 -11.24
C LEU A 191 2.19 -9.28 -10.68
N GLY A 192 2.33 -10.58 -10.43
CA GLY A 192 1.31 -11.43 -9.86
C GLY A 192 0.92 -11.09 -8.44
N GLU A 193 1.70 -10.29 -7.71
CA GLU A 193 1.27 -9.73 -6.43
C GLU A 193 0.17 -8.65 -6.58
N TYR A 194 0.05 -8.05 -7.76
CA TYR A 194 -0.91 -7.00 -8.06
C TYR A 194 -2.09 -7.46 -8.94
N LEU A 195 -2.10 -8.70 -9.39
CA LEU A 195 -3.09 -9.22 -10.34
C LEU A 195 -3.85 -10.38 -9.75
N ARG A 196 -5.16 -10.47 -10.07
CA ARG A 196 -5.94 -11.68 -9.81
C ARG A 196 -5.44 -12.82 -10.71
N ASP A 197 -5.46 -14.03 -10.15
CA ASP A 197 -5.06 -15.25 -10.87
C ASP A 197 -5.88 -15.41 -12.16
N GLU A 198 -7.20 -15.32 -12.04
CA GLU A 198 -8.12 -15.30 -13.18
C GLU A 198 -8.73 -13.89 -13.39
N PRO A 199 -8.84 -13.40 -14.64
CA PRO A 199 -8.30 -13.98 -15.87
C PRO A 199 -6.85 -13.52 -16.18
N TRP A 200 -6.32 -12.55 -15.44
CA TRP A 200 -5.18 -11.76 -15.90
C TRP A 200 -3.84 -12.48 -15.83
N MET A 201 -3.55 -13.17 -14.72
CA MET A 201 -2.31 -13.94 -14.61
C MET A 201 -2.30 -15.11 -15.59
N GLU A 202 -3.41 -15.82 -15.74
CA GLU A 202 -3.52 -16.90 -16.72
C GLU A 202 -3.32 -16.41 -18.16
N LEU A 203 -3.98 -15.31 -18.54
CA LEU A 203 -3.81 -14.72 -19.88
C LEU A 203 -2.36 -14.31 -20.13
N LEU A 204 -1.70 -13.70 -19.14
CA LEU A 204 -0.31 -13.29 -19.25
C LEU A 204 0.64 -14.49 -19.38
N CYS A 205 0.47 -15.51 -18.53
CA CYS A 205 1.26 -16.74 -18.59
C CYS A 205 1.08 -17.47 -19.92
N ASN A 206 -0.16 -17.58 -20.41
CA ASN A 206 -0.46 -18.19 -21.71
C ASN A 206 0.21 -17.44 -22.87
N TYR A 207 0.16 -16.10 -22.84
CA TYR A 207 0.81 -15.26 -23.85
C TYR A 207 2.34 -15.43 -23.85
N LEU A 208 2.94 -15.49 -22.66
CA LEU A 208 4.39 -15.66 -22.47
C LEU A 208 4.87 -17.12 -22.56
N ARG A 209 3.95 -18.08 -22.72
CA ARG A 209 4.23 -19.54 -22.72
C ARG A 209 4.91 -20.03 -21.44
N LEU A 210 4.44 -19.53 -20.30
CA LEU A 210 4.88 -19.93 -18.96
C LEU A 210 3.80 -20.77 -18.26
N ASP A 211 4.21 -21.73 -17.43
CA ASP A 211 3.29 -22.53 -16.62
C ASP A 211 3.14 -21.90 -15.23
N LEU A 212 1.93 -21.43 -14.91
CA LEU A 212 1.60 -20.81 -13.63
C LEU A 212 1.83 -21.75 -12.44
N LYS A 213 1.61 -23.06 -12.61
CA LYS A 213 1.78 -24.05 -11.52
C LYS A 213 3.26 -24.29 -11.21
N GLU A 214 4.12 -24.22 -12.22
CA GLU A 214 5.57 -24.32 -12.03
C GLU A 214 6.13 -23.07 -11.32
N LEU A 215 5.53 -21.90 -11.59
CA LEU A 215 5.92 -20.62 -10.99
C LEU A 215 5.67 -20.59 -9.47
N THR A 216 4.47 -20.97 -9.03
CA THR A 216 4.09 -20.91 -7.60
C THR A 216 4.79 -21.97 -6.75
N THR A 217 5.13 -23.13 -7.33
CA THR A 217 5.79 -24.23 -6.60
C THR A 217 7.25 -23.89 -6.25
N LYS A 218 7.95 -23.13 -7.11
CA LYS A 218 9.35 -22.73 -6.88
C LYS A 218 9.53 -21.62 -5.84
N VAL A 219 8.47 -20.87 -5.53
CA VAL A 219 8.48 -19.80 -4.50
C VAL A 219 8.65 -20.39 -3.09
N GLY A 220 8.10 -21.59 -2.85
CA GLY A 220 8.21 -22.28 -1.56
C GLY A 220 9.64 -22.67 -1.17
N ASP A 221 10.52 -22.91 -2.14
CA ASP A 221 11.89 -23.36 -1.91
C ASP A 221 12.93 -22.21 -1.87
N GLN A 222 12.62 -21.03 -2.42
CA GLN A 222 13.59 -19.91 -2.51
C GLN A 222 13.36 -18.80 -1.47
N TYR A 223 12.18 -18.70 -0.85
CA TYR A 223 11.83 -17.63 0.08
C TYR A 223 11.45 -18.12 1.50
N SER A 224 11.89 -19.30 1.91
CA SER A 224 11.72 -19.82 3.29
C SER A 224 12.56 -19.08 4.36
N SER A 225 12.91 -17.82 4.13
CA SER A 225 13.64 -16.96 5.06
C SER A 225 13.03 -15.56 5.16
N THR A 226 11.71 -15.49 5.33
CA THR A 226 11.07 -14.34 5.96
C THR A 226 10.15 -14.88 7.06
N PRO A 227 10.29 -14.45 8.33
CA PRO A 227 9.36 -14.88 9.36
C PRO A 227 7.95 -14.41 9.01
N ASP A 228 7.03 -15.37 9.01
CA ASP A 228 5.60 -15.19 8.84
C ASP A 228 5.07 -13.99 9.63
N THR A 229 4.44 -13.03 8.96
CA THR A 229 3.38 -12.23 9.59
C THR A 229 2.40 -11.75 8.52
N VAL A 230 1.47 -12.62 8.15
CA VAL A 230 0.21 -12.25 7.48
C VAL A 230 -0.71 -11.60 8.54
N PRO A 231 -1.46 -10.53 8.24
CA PRO A 231 -1.93 -9.56 9.23
C PRO A 231 -3.20 -9.99 9.98
N GLN A 232 -3.27 -9.64 11.28
CA GLN A 232 -4.56 -9.42 11.94
C GLN A 232 -5.12 -8.07 11.52
N SER A 233 -6.25 -8.10 10.85
CA SER A 233 -7.08 -6.94 10.55
C SER A 233 -7.50 -6.23 11.84
N PHE A 234 -7.30 -4.91 11.88
CA PHE A 234 -7.76 -4.03 12.95
C PHE A 234 -9.28 -3.94 12.90
N ASN A 235 -9.98 -4.83 13.62
CA ASN A 235 -11.42 -4.74 13.84
C ASN A 235 -11.70 -3.80 15.01
N GLN A 236 -12.37 -2.69 14.70
CA GLN A 236 -12.82 -1.72 15.68
C GLN A 236 -14.15 -2.22 16.29
N GLU A 237 -14.12 -2.77 17.50
CA GLU A 237 -15.35 -3.05 18.26
C GLU A 237 -15.83 -1.79 18.98
N ASN A 238 -17.04 -1.37 18.63
CA ASN A 238 -17.79 -0.32 19.31
C ASN A 238 -18.33 -0.80 20.66
N GLY A 239 -18.02 -0.06 21.74
CA GLY A 239 -18.51 -0.38 23.09
C GLY A 239 -18.70 0.84 23.99
N ALA A 240 -19.88 1.47 23.87
CA ALA A 240 -20.66 2.16 24.90
C ALA A 240 -20.03 3.23 25.82
N ALA A 241 -20.54 4.44 25.65
CA ALA A 241 -20.39 5.57 26.57
C ALA A 241 -21.00 5.31 27.97
N LYS A 242 -20.32 5.79 29.02
CA LYS A 242 -20.95 6.19 30.28
C LYS A 242 -20.40 7.51 30.80
N SER A 243 -21.34 8.40 31.10
CA SER A 243 -21.20 9.71 31.70
C SER A 243 -20.65 9.66 33.13
N SER A 244 -19.82 10.64 33.51
CA SER A 244 -19.96 11.29 34.82
C SER A 244 -19.31 12.68 34.81
N ASP A 245 -19.89 13.53 35.61
CA ASP A 245 -19.88 14.98 35.58
C ASP A 245 -19.20 15.51 36.86
N LYS A 246 -18.26 16.49 36.76
CA LYS A 246 -18.16 17.69 37.63
C LYS A 246 -16.77 18.39 37.71
N LYS A 247 -16.87 19.72 37.58
CA LYS A 247 -16.26 20.86 38.31
C LYS A 247 -14.80 21.34 38.09
N VAL A 248 -14.76 22.48 37.39
CA VAL A 248 -13.98 23.75 37.52
C VAL A 248 -12.89 23.90 38.61
N GLY A 249 -11.72 24.39 38.16
CA GLY A 249 -10.73 25.18 38.93
C GLY A 249 -9.78 25.95 38.00
N LYS A 250 -9.55 27.25 38.28
CA LYS A 250 -8.81 28.24 37.47
C LYS A 250 -7.28 28.28 37.75
N THR A 251 -6.57 28.88 36.79
CA THR A 251 -5.23 29.55 36.81
C THR A 251 -4.00 28.77 36.36
N GLY A 252 -3.15 29.43 35.56
CA GLY A 252 -1.74 29.05 35.34
C GLY A 252 -1.32 28.92 33.88
N ARG A 253 -0.77 30.00 33.29
CA ARG A 253 -0.21 30.05 31.94
C ARG A 253 1.25 29.55 31.99
N GLN A 254 1.52 28.34 31.48
CA GLN A 254 2.87 27.86 31.12
C GLN A 254 2.77 26.95 29.89
N ALA A 255 3.78 27.05 29.01
CA ALA A 255 3.89 26.28 27.78
C ALA A 255 3.80 24.77 28.05
N LYS A 256 2.75 24.12 27.54
CA LYS A 256 2.52 22.69 27.75
C LYS A 256 3.49 21.88 26.88
N LYS A 257 4.45 21.24 27.55
CA LYS A 257 5.08 20.02 27.06
C LYS A 257 3.98 19.00 26.77
N LEU A 258 4.05 18.38 25.58
CA LEU A 258 3.16 17.29 25.17
C LEU A 258 3.20 16.17 26.21
N LYS A 259 2.02 15.68 26.60
CA LYS A 259 1.86 14.53 27.49
C LYS A 259 2.38 13.28 26.78
N PRO A 260 3.15 12.41 27.46
CA PRO A 260 3.57 11.13 26.89
C PRO A 260 2.36 10.19 26.78
N ASP A 261 2.24 9.53 25.63
CA ASP A 261 1.26 8.46 25.39
C ASP A 261 1.72 7.16 26.05
N THR A 262 0.73 6.32 26.37
CA THR A 262 0.77 5.16 27.26
C THR A 262 1.84 4.10 26.94
N ASN A 263 2.42 4.11 25.73
CA ASN A 263 3.47 3.18 25.29
C ASN A 263 4.77 3.87 24.81
N SER A 264 4.97 5.15 25.12
CA SER A 264 6.20 5.88 24.79
C SER A 264 7.01 6.15 26.06
N HIS A 265 8.19 5.56 26.15
CA HIS A 265 9.11 5.78 27.27
C HIS A 265 10.17 6.84 26.93
N SER A 266 10.56 7.62 27.93
CA SER A 266 11.67 8.55 27.77
C SER A 266 12.97 7.77 27.62
N ILE A 267 13.82 8.18 26.67
CA ILE A 267 15.13 7.54 26.46
C ILE A 267 15.99 7.51 27.75
N LYS A 268 15.79 8.47 28.66
CA LYS A 268 16.50 8.56 29.94
C LYS A 268 16.19 7.39 30.88
N ASP A 269 15.01 6.78 30.76
CA ASP A 269 14.58 5.68 31.61
C ASP A 269 15.22 4.35 31.18
N MET A 270 15.62 4.20 29.91
CA MET A 270 16.31 2.98 29.43
C MET A 270 17.76 2.89 29.93
N PHE A 271 18.50 4.01 29.95
CA PHE A 271 19.94 4.00 30.26
C PHE A 271 20.28 4.17 31.74
N THR A 272 19.29 4.45 32.59
CA THR A 272 19.51 4.62 34.04
C THR A 272 19.66 3.29 34.79
N ARG A 273 19.19 2.16 34.22
CA ARG A 273 19.34 0.84 34.86
C ARG A 273 20.73 0.21 34.75
N ALA A 274 21.59 0.68 33.85
CA ALA A 274 22.89 0.06 33.60
C ALA A 274 24.02 0.52 34.55
N THR A 275 23.81 1.52 35.41
CA THR A 275 24.89 2.14 36.20
C THR A 275 24.84 1.89 37.72
N ARG A 276 24.02 0.96 38.21
CA ARG A 276 24.00 0.57 39.64
C ARG A 276 24.40 -0.89 39.87
N SER A 277 25.65 -1.20 39.56
CA SER A 277 26.42 -2.27 40.23
C SER A 277 27.74 -1.67 40.70
N ARG A 278 27.69 -0.90 41.78
CA ARG A 278 28.86 -0.56 42.59
C ARG A 278 28.64 -1.13 43.99
N SER A 279 29.43 -2.17 44.27
CA SER A 279 29.87 -2.72 45.56
C SER A 279 29.23 -2.15 46.83
N LYS A 280 28.68 -3.05 47.67
CA LYS A 280 28.67 -2.85 49.12
C LYS A 280 29.88 -3.59 49.72
N PRO A 281 30.74 -2.92 50.52
CA PRO A 281 31.66 -3.61 51.39
C PRO A 281 30.94 -3.97 52.70
N THR A 282 31.08 -5.22 53.13
CA THR A 282 31.02 -5.65 54.53
C THR A 282 32.07 -6.72 54.70
#